data_AF-A0A396RNR5-F1
#
_entry.id   AF-A0A396RNR5-F1
#
_cell.length_a   1.000
_cell.length_b   1.000
_cell.length_c   1.000
_cell.angle_alpha   90.00
_cell.angle_beta   90.00
_cell.angle_gamma   90.00
#
_symmetry.space_group_name_H-M   'P 1'
#
loop_
_entity.id
_entity.type
_entity.pdbx_description
1 polymer ?
#
loop_
_entity_poly.entity_id
_entity_poly.type
_entity_poly.pdbx_seq_one_letter_code
_entity_poly.pdbx_strand_id
1 'polypeptide(L)'
;MAVVAGGAAVAANRLGKDGIADLAKRGRKGAADLAASARKSARKLIDKARGKRKEGHDPTDLKRASHPGPDDRATADFRPDPTAMPTAAEREAMKPATKPAPGRGKPA
;
A
#
# COMPACT_ATOMS: atom_id res chain seq x y z
N MET A 1 34.20 24.90 -68.41
CA MET A 1 34.65 23.52 -68.72
C MET A 1 35.89 23.30 -67.85
N ALA A 2 35.93 22.48 -66.81
CA ALA A 2 35.40 21.12 -66.66
C ALA A 2 34.90 20.86 -65.23
N VAL A 3 33.89 20.02 -65.14
CA VAL A 3 33.33 19.44 -63.92
C VAL A 3 34.15 18.20 -63.57
N VAL A 4 34.64 18.06 -62.34
CA VAL A 4 35.06 16.76 -61.81
C VAL A 4 34.12 16.43 -60.65
N ALA A 5 33.11 15.63 -61.00
CA ALA A 5 32.31 14.85 -60.09
C ALA A 5 33.11 13.60 -59.70
N GLY A 6 33.07 13.20 -58.43
CA GLY A 6 33.57 11.91 -57.98
C GLY A 6 33.83 11.94 -56.47
N GLY A 7 33.20 11.16 -55.63
CA GLY A 7 32.15 10.17 -55.82
C GLY A 7 31.58 9.86 -54.44
N ALA A 8 30.25 9.80 -54.37
CA ALA A 8 29.56 9.18 -53.26
C ALA A 8 29.66 7.65 -53.38
N ALA A 9 29.56 6.99 -52.22
CA ALA A 9 29.51 5.55 -52.00
C ALA A 9 30.89 4.85 -51.92
N VAL A 10 31.20 4.35 -50.71
CA VAL A 10 31.24 2.91 -50.39
C VAL A 10 31.40 2.82 -48.87
N ALA A 11 30.28 2.85 -48.14
CA ALA A 11 30.21 2.38 -46.76
C ALA A 11 29.67 0.95 -46.80
N ALA A 12 30.52 0.00 -47.16
CA ALA A 12 30.18 -1.42 -47.13
C ALA A 12 31.37 -2.23 -46.61
N ASN A 13 31.17 -2.84 -45.44
CA ASN A 13 31.77 -4.09 -44.97
C ASN A 13 33.31 -4.20 -44.92
N ARG A 14 33.91 -3.64 -43.86
CA ARG A 14 35.18 -4.12 -43.28
C ARG A 14 34.93 -4.85 -41.97
N LEU A 15 34.32 -6.04 -42.03
CA LEU A 15 34.23 -6.96 -40.90
C LEU A 15 35.42 -7.93 -40.92
N GLY A 16 36.60 -7.41 -40.57
CA GLY A 16 37.74 -8.24 -40.18
C GLY A 16 37.58 -8.79 -38.76
N LYS A 17 38.54 -9.61 -38.30
CA LYS A 17 38.54 -10.20 -36.93
C LYS A 17 38.38 -9.14 -35.83
N ASP A 18 38.92 -7.94 -36.05
CA ASP A 18 38.81 -6.81 -35.13
C ASP A 18 37.41 -6.17 -35.14
N GLY A 19 36.71 -6.21 -36.27
CA GLY A 19 35.36 -5.66 -36.42
C GLY A 19 34.29 -6.47 -35.67
N ILE A 20 34.45 -7.79 -35.58
CA ILE A 20 33.56 -8.67 -34.79
C ILE A 20 33.74 -8.42 -33.29
N ALA A 21 34.99 -8.25 -32.83
CA ALA A 21 35.28 -7.93 -31.43
C ALA A 21 34.72 -6.56 -31.00
N ASP A 22 34.81 -5.56 -31.89
CA ASP A 22 34.24 -4.23 -31.67
C ASP A 22 32.71 -4.20 -31.73
N LEU A 23 32.10 -5.01 -32.60
CA LEU A 23 30.65 -5.19 -32.61
C LEU A 23 30.17 -5.88 -31.33
N ALA A 24 30.89 -6.89 -30.84
CA ALA A 24 30.59 -7.57 -29.59
C ALA A 24 30.74 -6.64 -28.36
N LYS A 25 31.78 -5.78 -28.32
CA LYS A 25 31.93 -4.76 -27.26
C LYS A 25 30.80 -3.74 -27.30
N ARG A 26 30.43 -3.24 -28.48
CA ARG A 26 29.30 -2.30 -28.65
C ARG A 26 27.97 -2.94 -28.29
N GLY A 27 27.74 -4.20 -28.67
CA GLY A 27 26.55 -4.97 -28.31
C GLY A 27 26.42 -5.18 -26.80
N ARG A 28 27.52 -5.51 -26.10
CA ARG A 28 27.53 -5.64 -24.63
C ARG A 28 27.26 -4.31 -23.93
N LYS A 29 27.85 -3.21 -24.41
CA LYS A 29 27.62 -1.87 -23.85
C LYS A 29 26.17 -1.40 -24.09
N GLY A 30 25.66 -1.54 -25.31
CA GLY A 30 24.28 -1.20 -25.63
C GLY A 30 23.25 -2.04 -24.86
N ALA A 31 23.53 -3.33 -24.66
CA ALA A 31 22.69 -4.19 -23.82
C ALA A 31 22.71 -3.77 -22.33
N ALA A 32 23.87 -3.37 -21.81
CA ALA A 32 24.00 -2.86 -20.44
C ALA A 32 23.26 -1.52 -20.25
N ASP A 33 23.37 -0.60 -21.21
CA ASP A 33 22.70 0.69 -21.20
C ASP A 33 21.17 0.53 -21.30
N LEU A 34 20.70 -0.40 -22.14
CA LEU A 34 19.29 -0.76 -22.25
C LEU A 34 18.77 -1.39 -20.95
N ALA A 35 19.53 -2.31 -20.35
CA ALA A 35 19.16 -2.93 -19.08
C ALA A 35 19.10 -1.89 -17.94
N ALA A 36 20.03 -0.94 -17.90
CA ALA A 36 20.03 0.16 -16.94
C ALA A 36 18.81 1.07 -17.14
N SER A 37 18.51 1.44 -18.39
CA SER A 37 17.34 2.24 -18.74
C SER A 37 16.03 1.55 -18.34
N ALA A 38 15.90 0.26 -18.67
CA ALA A 38 14.73 -0.56 -18.35
C ALA A 38 14.49 -0.67 -16.83
N ARG A 39 15.54 -0.84 -16.03
CA ARG A 39 15.44 -0.84 -14.55
C ARG A 39 15.00 0.51 -14.02
N LYS A 40 15.49 1.61 -14.60
CA LYS A 40 15.13 2.98 -14.19
C LYS A 40 13.67 3.27 -14.50
N SER A 41 13.18 2.88 -15.68
CA SER A 41 11.77 3.01 -16.06
C SER A 41 10.87 2.11 -15.22
N ALA A 42 11.27 0.85 -14.98
CA ALA A 42 10.54 -0.06 -14.11
C ALA A 42 10.43 0.48 -12.69
N ARG A 43 11.53 1.03 -12.15
CA ARG A 43 11.52 1.64 -10.81
C ARG A 43 10.59 2.85 -10.73
N LYS A 44 10.61 3.72 -11.74
CA LYS A 44 9.69 4.86 -11.83
C LYS A 44 8.22 4.43 -11.86
N LEU A 45 7.91 3.35 -12.59
CA LEU A 45 6.56 2.78 -12.63
C LEU A 45 6.15 2.16 -11.30
N ILE A 46 7.05 1.42 -10.63
CA ILE A 46 6.81 0.83 -9.31
C ILE A 46 6.60 1.92 -8.26
N ASP A 47 7.42 2.96 -8.25
CA ASP A 47 7.29 4.07 -7.30
C ASP A 47 6.00 4.88 -7.56
N LYS A 48 5.58 5.01 -8.83
CA LYS A 48 4.29 5.61 -9.19
C LYS A 48 3.11 4.74 -8.75
N ALA A 49 3.19 3.43 -8.96
CA ALA A 49 2.16 2.46 -8.59
C ALA A 49 2.02 2.32 -7.07
N ARG A 50 3.11 2.46 -6.32
CA ARG A 50 3.09 2.48 -4.86
C ARG A 50 2.35 3.68 -4.29
N GLY A 51 2.22 4.77 -5.06
CA GLY A 51 1.58 6.00 -4.64
C GLY A 51 2.22 6.60 -3.38
N LYS A 52 1.82 7.82 -3.01
CA LYS A 52 2.10 8.31 -1.66
C LYS A 52 1.05 7.68 -0.75
N ARG A 53 1.35 6.52 -0.16
CA ARG A 53 0.50 5.96 0.90
C ARG A 53 0.53 6.95 2.06
N LYS A 54 -0.58 7.65 2.28
CA LYS A 54 -0.72 8.49 3.47
C LYS A 54 -0.63 7.57 4.67
N GLU A 55 0.18 7.94 5.66
CA GLU A 55 0.24 7.23 6.92
C GLU A 55 -1.10 7.43 7.65
N GLY A 56 -1.72 6.32 8.09
CA GLY A 56 -3.05 6.30 8.68
C GLY A 56 -4.17 5.95 7.70
N HIS A 57 -5.07 5.06 8.15
CA HIS A 57 -6.35 4.80 7.47
C HIS A 57 -7.32 5.93 7.82
N ASP A 58 -8.04 6.45 6.84
CA ASP A 58 -9.09 7.45 7.11
C ASP A 58 -10.27 6.77 7.82
N PRO A 59 -10.63 7.14 9.07
CA PRO A 59 -11.77 6.56 9.77
C PRO A 59 -13.08 7.16 9.24
N THR A 60 -13.42 6.83 7.99
CA THR A 60 -14.61 7.32 7.29
C THR A 60 -15.91 7.08 8.07
N ASP A 61 -15.97 5.99 8.83
CA ASP A 61 -17.11 5.63 9.67
C ASP A 61 -17.32 6.61 10.84
N LEU A 62 -16.22 7.01 11.51
CA LEU A 62 -16.27 7.97 12.63
C LEU A 62 -16.47 9.41 12.15
N LYS A 63 -16.09 9.73 10.92
CA LYS A 63 -16.26 11.07 10.33
C LYS A 63 -17.68 11.35 9.86
N ARG A 64 -18.58 10.36 9.90
CA ARG A 64 -19.98 10.55 9.48
C ARG A 64 -20.73 11.37 10.53
N ALA A 65 -21.47 12.39 10.09
CA ALA A 65 -22.23 13.27 10.98
C ALA A 65 -23.43 12.60 11.69
N SER A 66 -23.82 11.40 11.25
CA SER A 66 -24.94 10.63 11.80
C SER A 66 -24.46 9.22 12.12
N HIS A 67 -24.82 8.74 13.30
CA HIS A 67 -24.60 7.37 13.74
C HIS A 67 -25.95 6.67 13.95
N PRO A 68 -26.01 5.34 13.77
CA PRO A 68 -27.22 4.57 14.06
C PRO A 68 -27.67 4.79 15.51
N GLY A 69 -28.88 5.33 15.67
CA GLY A 69 -29.57 5.45 16.94
C GLY A 69 -30.04 4.08 17.46
N PRO A 70 -30.65 4.03 18.66
CA PRO A 70 -31.19 2.80 19.23
C PRO A 70 -32.15 2.07 18.29
N ASP A 71 -32.92 2.83 17.51
CA ASP A 71 -33.91 2.29 16.59
C ASP A 71 -33.33 1.86 15.23
N ASP A 72 -32.08 2.22 14.93
CA ASP A 72 -31.43 1.87 13.67
C ASP A 72 -30.68 0.54 13.74
N ARG A 73 -30.49 -0.02 14.95
CA ARG A 73 -29.64 -1.20 15.18
C ARG A 73 -30.31 -2.53 14.86
N ALA A 74 -31.63 -2.62 14.98
CA ALA A 74 -32.42 -3.83 14.74
C ALA A 74 -33.90 -3.47 14.49
N THR A 75 -34.70 -4.39 13.94
CA THR A 75 -36.17 -4.25 13.95
C THR A 75 -36.69 -4.40 15.37
N ALA A 76 -37.88 -3.85 15.67
CA ALA A 76 -38.43 -3.81 17.03
C ALA A 76 -38.41 -5.17 17.74
N ASP A 77 -38.75 -6.25 17.03
CA ASP A 77 -38.81 -7.61 17.58
C ASP A 77 -37.45 -8.20 18.00
N PHE A 78 -36.36 -7.69 17.43
CA PHE A 78 -34.99 -8.12 17.74
C PHE A 78 -34.22 -7.09 18.58
N ARG A 79 -34.89 -6.02 19.04
CA ARG A 79 -34.27 -5.08 19.97
C ARG A 79 -34.32 -5.67 21.38
N PRO A 80 -33.19 -5.71 22.11
CA PRO A 80 -33.23 -5.92 23.55
C PRO A 80 -34.09 -4.82 24.18
N ASP A 81 -35.07 -5.19 25.02
CA ASP A 81 -35.86 -4.21 25.75
C ASP A 81 -34.94 -3.42 26.71
N PRO A 82 -34.75 -2.11 26.49
CA PRO A 82 -33.86 -1.31 27.32
C PRO A 82 -34.42 -1.07 28.73
N THR A 83 -35.71 -1.35 28.95
CA THR A 83 -36.39 -1.19 30.24
C THR A 83 -36.50 -2.48 31.04
N ALA A 84 -36.15 -3.63 30.44
CA ALA A 84 -36.17 -4.91 31.12
C ALA A 84 -35.20 -4.90 32.31
N MET A 85 -35.75 -5.08 33.51
CA MET A 85 -34.95 -5.20 34.73
C MET A 85 -34.49 -6.66 34.89
N PRO A 86 -33.19 -6.90 35.15
CA PRO A 86 -32.71 -8.24 35.49
C PRO A 86 -33.43 -8.77 36.72
N THR A 87 -33.75 -10.06 36.74
CA THR A 87 -34.36 -10.76 37.87
C THR A 87 -33.44 -10.77 39.10
N ALA A 88 -33.97 -11.11 40.28
CA ALA A 88 -33.16 -11.23 41.49
C ALA A 88 -32.03 -12.26 41.33
N ALA A 89 -32.32 -13.41 40.72
CA ALA A 89 -31.33 -14.46 40.49
C ALA A 89 -30.21 -14.01 39.54
N GLU A 90 -30.55 -13.32 38.44
CA GLU A 90 -29.55 -12.77 37.50
C GLU A 90 -28.69 -11.69 38.16
N ARG A 91 -29.27 -10.85 39.02
CA ARG A 91 -28.52 -9.86 39.80
C ARG A 91 -27.55 -10.52 40.78
N GLU A 92 -27.96 -11.58 41.46
CA GLU A 92 -27.06 -12.35 42.33
C GLU A 92 -25.92 -12.99 41.54
N ALA A 93 -26.19 -13.55 40.36
CA ALA A 93 -25.19 -14.15 39.49
C ALA A 93 -24.17 -13.14 38.94
N MET A 94 -24.59 -11.88 38.73
CA MET A 94 -23.72 -10.79 38.28
C MET A 94 -22.92 -10.13 39.40
N LYS A 95 -23.10 -10.53 40.67
CA LYS A 95 -22.30 -9.95 41.75
C LYS A 95 -20.82 -10.25 41.52
N PRO A 96 -19.95 -9.23 41.64
CA PRO A 96 -18.52 -9.45 41.46
C PRO A 96 -18.03 -10.47 42.48
N ALA A 97 -17.20 -11.42 42.03
CA ALA A 97 -16.59 -12.46 42.87
C ALA A 97 -15.46 -11.89 43.78
N THR A 98 -15.67 -10.71 44.34
CA THR A 98 -14.71 -10.03 45.20
C THR A 98 -15.01 -10.37 46.65
N LYS A 99 -13.99 -10.88 47.38
CA LYS A 99 -14.00 -10.90 48.85
C LYS A 99 -14.17 -9.46 49.37
N PRO A 100 -14.72 -9.24 50.58
CA PRO A 100 -14.76 -7.92 51.19
C PRO A 100 -13.37 -7.28 51.11
N ALA A 101 -13.29 -6.05 50.60
CA ALA A 101 -12.04 -5.30 50.62
C ALA A 101 -11.58 -5.18 52.09
N PRO A 102 -10.31 -5.50 52.43
CA PRO A 102 -9.81 -5.26 53.78
C PRO A 102 -9.98 -3.76 54.08
N GLY A 103 -10.62 -3.48 55.23
CA GLY A 103 -11.17 -2.17 55.55
C GLY A 103 -10.17 -1.03 55.33
N ARG A 104 -10.62 0.04 54.67
CA ARG A 104 -9.93 1.33 54.75
C ARG A 104 -9.91 1.74 56.22
N GLY A 105 -8.72 1.77 56.82
CA GLY A 105 -8.50 2.09 58.23
C GLY A 105 -9.18 3.40 58.63
N LYS A 106 -9.67 3.46 59.88
CA LYS A 106 -10.16 4.67 60.51
C LYS A 106 -9.11 5.79 60.44
N PRO A 107 -9.47 7.05 60.16
CA PRO A 107 -8.60 8.18 60.44
C PRO A 107 -8.43 8.35 61.96
N ALA A 108 -7.19 8.61 62.38
CA ALA A 108 -6.79 8.90 63.74
C ALA A 108 -7.24 10.28 64.21
#